data_AF-A0A2B7ZKX2-F1
#
_entry.id   AF-A0A2B7ZKX2-F1
#
_cell.length_a   1.000
_cell.length_b   1.000
_cell.length_c   1.000
_cell.angle_alpha   90.00
_cell.angle_beta   90.00
_cell.angle_gamma   90.00
#
_symmetry.space_group_name_H-M   'P 1'
#
loop_
_entity.id
_entity.type
_entity.pdbx_description
1 polymer ?
#
loop_
_entity_poly.entity_id
_entity_poly.type
_entity_poly.pdbx_seq_one_letter_code
_entity_poly.pdbx_strand_id
1 'polypeptide(L)'
;MLGLVVSGNLLLTFCFWELVGFSSYLLIGHWRFKPQAAYAATLSFLVNRLADAGFIIALALLWKDNGSLEYSDLLEHTQSATAFILLFIGVMGKSAQQPFSGWLLHAMEGPTPASALIHSATMVAAGVYLLVIISPIIPPPA
;
A
#
# COMPACT_ATOMS: atom_id res chain seq x y z
N MET A 1 9.48 -4.82 -1.10
CA MET A 1 9.65 -4.32 0.28
C MET A 1 10.92 -3.50 0.41
N LEU A 2 12.11 -4.04 0.15
CA LEU A 2 13.37 -3.26 0.25
C LEU A 2 13.31 -1.93 -0.55
N GLY A 3 12.90 -1.99 -1.82
CA GLY A 3 12.77 -0.78 -2.64
C GLY A 3 11.78 0.24 -2.10
N LEU A 4 10.71 -0.19 -1.42
CA LEU A 4 9.72 0.68 -0.78
C LEU A 4 10.31 1.41 0.43
N VAL A 5 11.23 0.77 1.14
CA VAL A 5 11.92 1.36 2.30
C VAL A 5 12.99 2.35 1.85
N VAL A 6 13.71 2.04 0.77
CA VAL A 6 14.87 2.82 0.31
C VAL A 6 14.45 3.95 -0.66
N SER A 7 13.23 3.96 -1.16
CA SER A 7 12.79 4.96 -2.15
C SER A 7 12.83 6.38 -1.57
N GLY A 8 13.43 7.30 -2.34
CA GLY A 8 13.57 8.72 -1.99
C GLY A 8 12.45 9.63 -2.52
N ASN A 9 11.53 9.09 -3.32
CA ASN A 9 10.38 9.83 -3.82
C ASN A 9 9.10 8.99 -3.76
N LEU A 10 7.96 9.67 -3.70
CA LEU A 10 6.66 9.03 -3.49
C LEU A 10 6.23 8.18 -4.71
N LEU A 11 6.64 8.57 -5.92
CA LEU A 11 6.35 7.81 -7.15
C LEU A 11 7.05 6.45 -7.17
N LEU A 12 8.34 6.41 -6.83
CA LEU A 12 9.09 5.15 -6.76
C LEU A 12 8.60 4.28 -5.61
N THR A 13 8.24 4.90 -4.47
CA THR A 13 7.56 4.20 -3.37
C THR A 13 6.29 3.52 -3.89
N PHE A 14 5.48 4.21 -4.69
CA PHE A 14 4.29 3.62 -5.32
C PHE A 14 4.62 2.48 -6.30
N CYS A 15 5.67 2.61 -7.12
CA CYS A 15 6.10 1.49 -7.98
C CYS A 15 6.48 0.24 -7.16
N PHE A 16 7.19 0.40 -6.04
CA PHE A 16 7.53 -0.72 -5.18
C PHE A 16 6.35 -1.23 -4.33
N TRP A 17 5.40 -0.37 -4.00
CA TRP A 17 4.13 -0.69 -3.36
C TRP A 17 3.29 -1.65 -4.23
N GLU A 18 3.27 -1.35 -5.53
CA GLU A 18 2.65 -2.17 -6.55
C GLU A 18 3.33 -3.52 -6.72
N LEU A 19 4.66 -3.54 -6.76
CA LEU A 19 5.44 -4.77 -6.82
C LEU A 19 5.24 -5.66 -5.58
N VAL A 20 5.08 -5.07 -4.39
CA VAL A 20 4.72 -5.82 -3.18
C VAL A 20 3.34 -6.46 -3.32
N GLY A 21 2.36 -5.73 -3.87
CA GLY A 21 1.02 -6.26 -4.17
C GLY A 21 1.02 -7.38 -5.21
N PHE A 22 1.82 -7.25 -6.25
CA PHE A 22 1.97 -8.29 -7.27
C PHE A 22 2.67 -9.53 -6.71
N SER A 23 3.71 -9.34 -5.90
CA SER A 23 4.43 -10.45 -5.27
C SER A 23 3.53 -11.22 -4.30
N SER A 24 2.68 -10.53 -3.53
CA SER A 24 1.74 -11.20 -2.62
C SER A 24 0.70 -12.03 -3.39
N TYR A 25 0.19 -11.53 -4.53
CA TYR A 25 -0.72 -12.27 -5.40
C TYR A 25 -0.12 -13.61 -5.83
N LEU A 26 1.14 -13.60 -6.30
CA LEU A 26 1.84 -14.82 -6.73
C LEU A 26 2.09 -15.80 -5.57
N LEU A 27 2.38 -15.27 -4.37
CA LEU A 27 2.65 -16.07 -3.18
C LEU A 27 1.38 -16.70 -2.58
N ILE A 28 0.27 -15.96 -2.49
CA ILE A 28 -1.03 -16.48 -2.04
C ILE A 28 -1.53 -17.52 -3.06
N GLY A 29 -1.40 -17.22 -4.35
CA GLY A 29 -1.78 -18.09 -5.45
C GLY A 29 -0.80 -19.21 -5.76
N HIS A 30 0.11 -19.57 -4.84
CA HIS A 30 1.15 -20.58 -5.09
C HIS A 30 0.55 -21.93 -5.54
N TRP A 31 -0.48 -22.41 -4.86
CA TRP A 31 -1.22 -23.62 -5.23
C TRP A 31 -2.32 -23.34 -6.25
N ARG A 32 -1.94 -22.92 -7.46
CA ARG A 32 -2.87 -22.51 -8.54
C ARG A 32 -3.93 -23.56 -8.91
N PHE A 33 -3.63 -24.83 -8.70
CA PHE A 33 -4.55 -25.94 -8.96
C PHE A 33 -5.73 -25.99 -7.96
N LYS A 34 -5.59 -25.34 -6.79
CA LYS A 34 -6.65 -25.23 -5.80
C LYS A 34 -7.50 -23.99 -6.13
N PRO A 35 -8.78 -24.14 -6.49
CA PRO A 35 -9.63 -23.00 -6.88
C PRO A 35 -9.80 -21.98 -5.75
N GLN A 36 -9.78 -22.44 -4.49
CA GLN A 36 -9.85 -21.56 -3.31
C GLN A 36 -8.62 -20.63 -3.21
N ALA A 37 -7.41 -21.13 -3.51
CA ALA A 37 -6.18 -20.32 -3.47
C ALA A 37 -6.15 -19.28 -4.60
N ALA A 38 -6.60 -19.66 -5.81
CA ALA A 38 -6.72 -18.73 -6.93
C ALA A 38 -7.75 -17.62 -6.64
N TYR A 39 -8.89 -17.98 -6.04
CA TYR A 39 -9.89 -17.01 -5.59
C TYR A 39 -9.33 -16.08 -4.52
N ALA A 40 -8.69 -16.62 -3.49
CA ALA A 40 -8.08 -15.84 -2.40
C ALA A 40 -7.01 -14.85 -2.91
N ALA A 41 -6.13 -15.29 -3.80
CA ALA A 41 -5.13 -14.44 -4.41
C ALA A 41 -5.77 -13.28 -5.19
N THR A 42 -6.75 -13.60 -6.03
CA THR A 42 -7.46 -12.61 -6.86
C THR A 42 -8.22 -11.61 -6.00
N LEU A 43 -8.95 -12.08 -4.98
CA LEU A 43 -9.66 -11.22 -4.04
C LEU A 43 -8.69 -10.29 -3.29
N SER A 44 -7.57 -10.82 -2.79
CA SER A 44 -6.54 -10.01 -2.12
C SER A 44 -5.94 -8.97 -3.05
N PHE A 45 -5.65 -9.33 -4.29
CA PHE A 45 -5.11 -8.39 -5.26
C PHE A 45 -6.12 -7.29 -5.60
N LEU A 46 -7.40 -7.63 -5.82
CA LEU A 46 -8.45 -6.68 -6.16
C LEU A 46 -8.75 -5.69 -5.02
N VAL A 47 -8.86 -6.17 -3.78
CA VAL A 47 -9.12 -5.29 -2.63
C VAL A 47 -7.96 -4.31 -2.42
N ASN A 48 -6.72 -4.78 -2.53
CA ASN A 48 -5.55 -3.91 -2.47
C ASN A 48 -5.54 -2.90 -3.63
N ARG A 49 -5.84 -3.35 -4.86
CA ARG A 49 -5.90 -2.49 -6.05
C ARG A 49 -6.94 -1.37 -5.91
N LEU A 50 -8.09 -1.69 -5.34
CA LEU A 50 -9.16 -0.73 -5.11
C LEU A 50 -8.71 0.38 -4.15
N ALA A 51 -8.00 0.01 -3.07
CA ALA A 51 -7.43 0.98 -2.15
C ALA A 51 -6.28 1.78 -2.79
N ASP A 52 -5.45 1.14 -3.60
CA ASP A 52 -4.33 1.75 -4.32
C ASP A 52 -4.80 2.84 -5.30
N ALA A 53 -6.07 2.82 -5.75
CA ALA A 53 -6.65 3.92 -6.53
C ALA A 53 -6.64 5.26 -5.77
N GLY A 54 -6.86 5.24 -4.46
CA GLY A 54 -6.73 6.45 -3.62
C GLY A 54 -5.31 6.99 -3.66
N PHE A 55 -4.30 6.11 -3.57
CA PHE A 55 -2.89 6.49 -3.66
C PHE A 55 -2.58 7.13 -5.02
N ILE A 56 -3.05 6.55 -6.13
CA ILE A 56 -2.83 7.12 -7.48
C ILE A 56 -3.42 8.53 -7.59
N ILE A 57 -4.65 8.74 -7.09
CA ILE A 57 -5.29 10.07 -7.13
C ILE A 57 -4.49 11.05 -6.26
N ALA A 58 -4.00 10.62 -5.09
CA ALA A 58 -3.16 11.46 -4.24
C ALA A 58 -1.85 11.87 -4.92
N LEU A 59 -1.17 10.94 -5.63
CA LEU A 59 0.02 11.25 -6.41
C LEU A 59 -0.25 12.34 -7.46
N ALA A 60 -1.38 12.24 -8.17
CA ALA A 60 -1.76 13.23 -9.17
C ALA A 60 -2.03 14.61 -8.55
N LEU A 61 -2.68 14.66 -7.38
CA LEU A 61 -2.92 15.91 -6.65
C LEU A 61 -1.62 16.54 -6.13
N LEU A 62 -0.75 15.75 -5.49
CA LEU A 62 0.53 16.23 -4.97
C LEU A 62 1.47 16.72 -6.07
N TRP A 63 1.48 16.04 -7.22
CA TRP A 63 2.22 16.50 -8.40
C TRP A 63 1.64 17.82 -8.93
N LYS A 64 0.32 17.95 -8.99
CA LYS A 64 -0.34 19.18 -9.45
C LYS A 64 -0.02 20.37 -8.53
N ASP A 65 -0.01 20.15 -7.22
CA ASP A 65 0.13 21.22 -6.23
C ASP A 65 1.61 21.64 -6.04
N ASN A 66 2.56 20.69 -6.03
CA ASN A 66 3.98 20.97 -5.75
C ASN A 66 4.88 20.93 -7.00
N GLY A 67 4.45 20.27 -8.09
CA GLY A 67 5.30 20.00 -9.26
C GLY A 67 6.38 18.93 -9.04
N SER A 68 6.49 18.38 -7.83
CA SER A 68 7.46 17.37 -7.41
C SER A 68 6.81 16.32 -6.50
N LEU A 69 7.42 15.14 -6.45
CA LEU A 69 7.05 14.03 -5.57
C LEU A 69 8.25 13.55 -4.73
N GLU A 70 9.35 14.31 -4.74
CA GLU A 70 10.47 14.13 -3.81
C GLU A 70 9.99 14.32 -2.37
N TYR A 71 10.46 13.49 -1.44
CA TYR A 71 10.04 13.62 -0.05
C TYR A 71 10.46 14.96 0.56
N SER A 72 11.64 15.50 0.20
CA SER A 72 12.10 16.81 0.67
C SER A 72 11.09 17.90 0.35
N ASP A 73 10.63 17.95 -0.89
CA ASP A 73 9.78 19.04 -1.40
C ASP A 73 8.37 18.96 -0.80
N LEU A 74 7.87 17.73 -0.62
CA LEU A 74 6.56 17.47 0.00
C LEU A 74 6.53 17.84 1.49
N LEU A 75 7.68 17.77 2.18
CA LEU A 75 7.81 18.13 3.60
C LEU A 75 7.92 19.64 3.82
N GLU A 76 8.36 20.40 2.82
CA GLU A 76 8.51 21.86 2.91
C GLU A 76 7.18 22.61 2.73
N HIS A 77 6.19 21.98 2.09
CA HIS A 77 4.90 22.61 1.75
C HIS A 77 3.73 21.98 2.53
N THR A 78 2.81 22.81 2.98
CA THR A 78 1.54 22.34 3.58
C THR A 78 0.70 21.66 2.50
N GLN A 79 0.45 20.36 2.68
CA GLN A 79 -0.30 19.57 1.72
C GLN A 79 -1.81 19.63 1.98
N SER A 80 -2.58 19.42 0.92
CA SER A 80 -4.04 19.31 1.01
C SER A 80 -4.44 18.12 1.89
N ALA A 81 -5.36 18.36 2.83
CA ALA A 81 -5.95 17.29 3.66
C ALA A 81 -6.58 16.18 2.80
N THR A 82 -7.12 16.53 1.61
CA THR A 82 -7.68 15.58 0.66
C THR A 82 -6.61 14.61 0.14
N ALA A 83 -5.41 15.11 -0.19
CA ALA A 83 -4.32 14.27 -0.65
C ALA A 83 -3.88 13.30 0.45
N PHE A 84 -3.80 13.77 1.70
CA PHE A 84 -3.50 12.90 2.84
C PHE A 84 -4.56 11.81 3.05
N ILE A 85 -5.86 12.16 3.03
CA ILE A 85 -6.95 11.18 3.19
C ILE A 85 -6.88 10.11 2.09
N LEU A 86 -6.59 10.51 0.85
CA LEU A 86 -6.45 9.59 -0.28
C LEU A 86 -5.23 8.65 -0.14
N LEU A 87 -4.09 9.16 0.33
CA LEU A 87 -2.93 8.33 0.69
C LEU A 87 -3.29 7.36 1.82
N PHE A 88 -4.00 7.85 2.83
CA PHE A 88 -4.41 7.05 3.98
C PHE A 88 -5.33 5.89 3.58
N ILE A 89 -6.25 6.09 2.63
CA ILE A 89 -7.06 5.00 2.07
C ILE A 89 -6.19 3.91 1.47
N GLY A 90 -5.14 4.27 0.71
CA GLY A 90 -4.17 3.31 0.19
C GLY A 90 -3.46 2.53 1.31
N VAL A 91 -2.99 3.25 2.33
CA VAL A 91 -2.36 2.65 3.52
C VAL A 91 -3.29 1.67 4.24
N MET A 92 -4.56 2.03 4.41
CA MET A 92 -5.57 1.19 5.05
C MET A 92 -5.77 -0.12 4.27
N GLY A 93 -5.75 -0.06 2.94
CA GLY A 93 -5.85 -1.23 2.06
C GLY A 93 -4.75 -2.26 2.30
N LYS A 94 -3.48 -1.87 2.14
CA LYS A 94 -2.33 -2.78 2.35
C LYS A 94 -2.20 -3.25 3.80
N SER A 95 -2.60 -2.41 4.75
CA SER A 95 -2.52 -2.73 6.18
C SER A 95 -3.73 -3.53 6.69
N ALA A 96 -4.63 -3.96 5.79
CA ALA A 96 -5.84 -4.72 6.11
C ALA A 96 -6.71 -4.08 7.22
N GLN A 97 -6.79 -2.75 7.23
CA GLN A 97 -7.65 -2.01 8.17
C GLN A 97 -9.10 -2.01 7.70
N GLN A 98 -10.06 -1.72 8.59
CA GLN A 98 -11.47 -1.60 8.19
C GLN A 98 -11.66 -0.41 7.26
N PRO A 99 -12.35 -0.55 6.10
CA PRO A 99 -13.21 -1.65 5.66
C PRO A 99 -12.52 -2.73 4.80
N PHE A 100 -11.23 -2.60 4.51
CA PHE A 100 -10.47 -3.47 3.60
C PHE A 100 -9.93 -4.76 4.25
N SER A 101 -10.27 -5.05 5.51
CA SER A 101 -9.73 -6.19 6.27
C SER A 101 -10.06 -7.57 5.68
N GLY A 102 -11.12 -7.67 4.87
CA GLY A 102 -11.67 -8.95 4.40
C GLY A 102 -10.68 -9.82 3.62
N TRP A 103 -9.70 -9.24 2.92
CA TRP A 103 -8.74 -10.03 2.16
C TRP A 103 -7.73 -10.80 3.03
N LEU A 104 -7.48 -10.33 4.25
CA LEU A 104 -6.40 -10.84 5.10
C LEU A 104 -6.64 -12.29 5.52
N LEU A 105 -7.88 -12.63 5.86
CA LEU A 105 -8.25 -13.99 6.27
C LEU A 105 -8.18 -14.97 5.10
N HIS A 106 -8.59 -14.54 3.90
CA HIS A 106 -8.52 -15.38 2.71
C HIS A 106 -7.07 -15.63 2.26
N ALA A 107 -6.16 -14.69 2.50
CA ALA A 107 -4.74 -14.83 2.15
C ALA A 107 -4.01 -15.96 2.89
N MET A 108 -4.63 -16.57 3.92
CA MET A 108 -4.11 -17.74 4.63
C MET A 108 -4.16 -19.05 3.81
N GLU A 109 -4.73 -19.00 2.61
CA GLU A 109 -4.67 -20.11 1.63
C GLU A 109 -3.25 -20.30 1.03
N GLY A 110 -2.35 -19.34 1.23
CA GLY A 110 -0.95 -19.48 0.83
C GLY A 110 -0.14 -20.45 1.71
N PRO A 111 1.06 -20.86 1.28
CA PRO A 111 1.94 -21.70 2.10
C PRO A 111 2.40 -20.94 3.35
N THR A 112 2.57 -21.64 4.46
CA THR A 112 2.90 -21.04 5.78
C THR A 112 4.07 -20.05 5.76
N PRO A 113 5.18 -20.29 5.03
CA PRO A 113 6.26 -19.32 4.91
C PRO A 113 5.84 -18.01 4.20
N ALA A 114 4.97 -18.10 3.19
CA ALA A 114 4.46 -16.92 2.50
C ALA A 114 3.53 -16.11 3.41
N SER A 115 2.65 -16.77 4.15
CA SER A 115 1.79 -16.11 5.14
C SER A 115 2.62 -15.40 6.21
N ALA A 116 3.67 -16.04 6.75
CA ALA A 116 4.58 -15.41 7.69
C ALA A 116 5.25 -14.15 7.10
N LEU A 117 5.70 -14.21 5.84
CA LEU A 117 6.35 -13.08 5.18
C LEU A 117 5.38 -11.91 4.91
N ILE A 118 4.17 -12.19 4.42
CA ILE A 118 3.18 -11.17 4.03
C ILE A 118 2.57 -10.52 5.27
N HIS A 119 2.16 -11.32 6.26
CA HIS A 119 1.35 -10.85 7.39
C HIS A 119 2.18 -10.32 8.56
N SER A 120 3.41 -10.79 8.73
CA SER A 120 4.25 -10.35 9.85
C SER A 120 5.29 -9.31 9.44
N ALA A 121 5.90 -9.43 8.25
CA ALA A 121 7.13 -8.71 7.94
C ALA A 121 7.01 -7.65 6.85
N THR A 122 6.11 -7.80 5.87
CA THR A 122 6.20 -7.00 4.62
C THR A 122 4.94 -6.22 4.30
N MET A 123 3.88 -6.87 3.82
CA MET A 123 2.75 -6.18 3.18
C MET A 123 1.97 -5.29 4.15
N VAL A 124 1.62 -5.83 5.32
CA VAL A 124 0.89 -5.07 6.35
C VAL A 124 1.77 -3.98 6.97
N ALA A 125 3.07 -4.26 7.13
CA ALA A 125 4.04 -3.31 7.66
C ALA A 125 4.33 -2.15 6.68
N ALA A 126 4.25 -2.39 5.37
CA ALA A 126 4.51 -1.37 4.35
C ALA A 126 3.58 -0.15 4.47
N GLY A 127 2.31 -0.36 4.82
CA GLY A 127 1.38 0.75 4.99
C GLY A 127 1.68 1.57 6.24
N VAL A 128 1.96 0.92 7.37
CA VAL A 128 2.39 1.61 8.60
C VAL A 128 3.70 2.38 8.37
N TYR A 129 4.65 1.77 7.65
CA TYR A 129 5.89 2.43 7.26
C TYR A 129 5.64 3.70 6.46
N LEU A 130 4.81 3.63 5.40
CA LEU A 130 4.48 4.81 4.59
C LEU A 130 3.84 5.92 5.44
N LEU A 131 2.93 5.55 6.35
CA LEU A 131 2.27 6.50 7.25
C LEU A 131 3.26 7.26 8.14
N VAL A 132 4.30 6.58 8.64
CA VAL A 132 5.37 7.22 9.43
C VAL A 132 6.20 8.17 8.56
N ILE A 133 6.52 7.78 7.33
CA ILE A 133 7.30 8.64 6.41
C ILE A 133 6.52 9.91 6.04
N ILE A 134 5.22 9.80 5.79
CA ILE A 134 4.37 10.95 5.43
C ILE A 134 3.79 11.66 6.65
N SER A 135 4.07 11.23 7.88
CA SER A 135 3.49 11.85 9.07
C SER A 135 3.79 13.34 9.22
N PRO A 136 4.97 13.87 8.84
CA PRO A 136 5.22 15.30 8.94
C PRO A 136 4.43 16.13 7.92
N ILE A 137 3.85 15.47 6.91
CA ILE A 137 3.00 16.07 5.87
C ILE A 137 1.56 16.25 6.39
N ILE A 138 1.21 15.62 7.52
CA ILE A 138 -0.13 15.71 8.11
C ILE A 138 -0.41 17.18 8.46
N PRO A 139 -1.47 17.79 7.91
CA PRO A 139 -1.82 19.16 8.28
C PRO A 139 -2.10 19.22 9.79
N PRO A 140 -1.59 20.24 10.51
CA PRO A 140 -1.84 20.37 11.94
C PRO A 140 -3.34 20.45 12.23
N PRO A 141 -3.82 19.92 13.38
CA PRO A 141 -5.20 20.10 13.78
C PRO A 141 -5.52 21.59 13.88
N ALA A 142 -6.61 21.99 13.23
CA ALA A 142 -7.13 23.37 13.23
C ALA A 142 -7.55 23.83 14.63
#